data_AF-A0A6N8VB25-F1
#
_entry.id   AF-A0A6N8VB25-F1
#
_cell.length_a   1.000
_cell.length_b   1.000
_cell.length_c   1.000
_cell.angle_alpha   90.00
_cell.angle_beta   90.00
_cell.angle_gamma   90.00
#
_symmetry.space_group_name_H-M   'P 1'
#
loop_
_entity.id
_entity.type
_entity.pdbx_description
1 polymer ?
#
loop_
_entity_poly.entity_id
_entity_poly.type
_entity_poly.pdbx_seq_one_letter_code
_entity_poly.pdbx_strand_id
1 'polypeptide(L)'
;MCPNCLCTRWRTVPVPTWTGCGASAARGPEDSQSMIDRLKSFFLREMAMPAEEAQDDGTEALRIAACALLLEVAHADDYLSEGERRHLRGLVRRHFGLPRDAADELIAFAEDKRRASVDLWAFTNLINAHYSTGQKMVLVEAMWGIVLADGELATREDYLMRKISNLIGLKSGYLAEARRRLDAGATGRPDDTGSARCHPS
;
A
#
# COMPACT_ATOMS: atom_id res chain seq x y z
N MET A 1 71.91 31.29 36.47
CA MET A 1 71.43 29.90 36.55
C MET A 1 70.41 29.65 35.44
N CYS A 2 70.71 28.73 34.51
CA CYS A 2 69.68 27.84 33.92
C CYS A 2 69.26 26.82 35.02
N PRO A 3 68.14 26.07 34.94
CA PRO A 3 67.54 25.41 33.76
C PRO A 3 65.98 25.41 33.81
N ASN A 4 65.14 24.72 33.02
CA ASN A 4 65.26 23.68 32.00
C ASN A 4 63.97 23.67 31.13
N CYS A 5 64.11 23.14 29.92
CA CYS A 5 63.14 22.94 28.85
C CYS A 5 61.91 22.06 29.20
N LEU A 6 60.81 22.28 28.45
CA LEU A 6 60.18 21.33 27.48
C LEU A 6 58.99 22.05 26.79
N CYS A 7 59.09 22.42 25.50
CA CYS A 7 58.49 21.73 24.34
C CYS A 7 57.10 21.14 24.62
N THR A 8 55.99 21.42 23.91
CA THR A 8 55.76 21.45 22.44
C THR A 8 54.31 21.99 22.26
N ARG A 9 54.06 23.13 21.57
CA ARG A 9 53.61 23.25 20.15
C ARG A 9 52.40 22.33 19.86
N TRP A 10 51.18 22.73 19.48
CA TRP A 10 50.60 23.70 18.52
C TRP A 10 49.08 23.72 18.77
N ARG A 11 48.22 24.68 18.41
CA ARG A 11 48.27 26.02 17.82
C ARG A 11 46.79 26.44 17.76
N THR A 12 46.43 27.57 18.36
CA THR A 12 45.17 28.28 18.09
C THR A 12 45.34 29.18 16.87
N VAL A 13 44.35 29.11 15.97
CA VAL A 13 43.77 30.09 15.02
C VAL A 13 44.70 31.15 14.38
N PRO A 14 44.54 31.38 13.07
CA PRO A 14 44.31 32.75 12.61
C PRO A 14 43.06 32.90 11.75
N VAL A 15 42.36 34.01 12.03
CA VAL A 15 41.23 34.61 11.32
C VAL A 15 41.56 34.96 9.86
N PRO A 16 40.58 34.91 8.93
CA PRO A 16 40.76 35.30 7.55
C PRO A 16 40.59 36.82 7.36
N THR A 17 41.54 37.45 6.67
CA THR A 17 41.39 38.78 6.09
C THR A 17 40.62 38.69 4.78
N TRP A 18 39.49 39.39 4.73
CA TRP A 18 38.60 39.52 3.59
C TRP A 18 39.22 40.34 2.45
N THR A 19 39.08 39.86 1.22
CA THR A 19 39.12 40.71 0.02
C THR A 19 38.20 40.09 -1.02
N GLY A 20 37.27 40.88 -1.56
CA GLY A 20 36.56 40.55 -2.80
C GLY A 20 35.04 40.50 -2.68
N CYS A 21 34.42 41.66 -2.82
CA CYS A 21 32.98 41.85 -2.93
C CYS A 21 32.47 41.31 -4.29
N GLY A 22 31.42 40.50 -4.24
CA GLY A 22 30.59 40.11 -5.37
C GLY A 22 29.19 39.82 -4.85
N ALA A 23 28.38 40.87 -4.70
CA ALA A 23 27.02 40.79 -4.23
C ALA A 23 26.14 39.95 -5.17
N SER A 24 25.45 38.94 -4.64
CA SER A 24 24.09 38.63 -5.08
C SER A 24 23.33 37.83 -4.01
N ALA A 25 22.34 38.51 -3.44
CA ALA A 25 21.11 38.02 -2.81
C ALA A 25 21.16 36.80 -1.87
N ALA A 26 20.90 37.07 -0.60
CA ALA A 26 20.25 36.13 0.30
C ALA A 26 18.98 35.52 -0.33
N ARG A 27 18.88 34.19 -0.32
CA ARG A 27 17.63 33.43 -0.35
C ARG A 27 17.79 32.27 0.63
N GLY A 28 16.76 32.06 1.46
CA GLY A 28 16.80 31.26 2.68
C GLY A 28 17.00 29.75 2.49
N PRO A 29 16.90 28.96 3.57
CA PRO A 29 17.09 27.52 3.51
C PRO A 29 15.94 26.89 2.73
N GLU A 30 16.22 26.34 1.56
CA GLU A 30 15.23 25.58 0.80
C GLU A 30 15.08 24.19 1.43
N ASP A 31 14.15 24.15 2.38
CA ASP A 31 13.57 22.98 3.00
C ASP A 31 13.00 22.06 1.90
N SER A 32 13.74 21.02 1.54
CA SER A 32 13.25 19.90 0.72
C SER A 32 13.55 18.58 1.42
N GLN A 33 13.27 18.54 2.72
CA GLN A 33 12.92 17.28 3.34
C GLN A 33 11.46 16.99 2.99
N SER A 34 11.25 16.05 2.08
CA SER A 34 9.91 15.65 1.69
C SER A 34 9.17 15.06 2.89
N MET A 35 7.86 15.28 2.97
CA MET A 35 6.96 14.60 3.91
C MET A 35 7.13 13.06 3.88
N ILE A 36 7.61 12.54 2.75
CA ILE A 36 7.93 11.13 2.50
C ILE A 36 9.23 10.68 3.21
N ASP A 37 10.23 11.55 3.39
CA ASP A 37 11.47 11.20 4.10
C ASP A 37 11.22 11.08 5.61
N ARG A 38 10.25 11.83 6.13
CA ARG A 38 9.75 11.67 7.50
C ARG A 38 9.04 10.33 7.67
N LEU A 39 8.17 9.95 6.72
CA LEU A 39 7.48 8.65 6.72
C LEU A 39 8.44 7.46 6.58
N LYS A 40 9.50 7.57 5.76
CA LYS A 40 10.56 6.55 5.66
C LYS A 40 11.36 6.40 6.96
N SER A 41 11.71 7.51 7.60
CA SER A 41 12.44 7.51 8.87
C SER A 41 11.58 6.98 10.04
N PHE A 42 10.26 7.11 9.93
CA PHE A 42 9.30 6.60 10.91
C PHE A 42 9.08 5.09 10.78
N PHE A 43 8.93 4.58 9.55
CA PHE A 43 8.74 3.15 9.28
C PHE A 43 9.95 2.28 9.63
N LEU A 44 11.17 2.82 9.50
CA LEU A 44 12.40 2.15 9.94
C LEU A 44 12.57 2.16 11.48
N ARG A 45 11.86 3.07 12.18
CA ARG A 45 11.95 3.26 13.63
C ARG A 45 10.87 2.52 14.41
N GLU A 46 9.67 2.35 13.85
CA GLU A 46 8.56 1.59 14.45
C GLU A 46 8.82 0.08 14.58
N MET A 47 9.80 -0.47 13.85
CA MET A 47 10.32 -1.81 14.14
C MET A 47 11.13 -1.90 15.46
N ALA A 48 11.23 -0.80 16.20
CA ALA A 48 11.90 -0.68 17.49
C ALA A 48 11.10 0.15 18.54
N MET A 49 9.84 -0.24 18.82
CA MET A 49 9.03 0.11 20.03
C MET A 49 8.57 1.59 20.21
N PRO A 50 7.64 1.90 21.15
CA PRO A 50 6.20 1.74 21.04
C PRO A 50 5.40 3.07 21.07
N ALA A 51 4.35 3.12 20.23
CA ALA A 51 2.97 3.58 20.45
C ALA A 51 2.65 4.70 21.47
N GLU A 52 2.85 5.99 21.14
CA GLU A 52 2.03 7.07 21.71
C GLU A 52 1.59 8.19 20.71
N GLU A 53 2.04 8.20 19.43
CA GLU A 53 1.63 9.24 18.44
C GLU A 53 0.95 8.67 17.16
N ALA A 54 0.68 7.36 17.10
CA ALA A 54 0.48 6.58 15.87
C ALA A 54 -0.98 6.41 15.35
N GLN A 55 -1.88 7.38 15.50
CA GLN A 55 -3.29 7.17 15.11
C GLN A 55 -3.56 7.26 13.59
N ASP A 56 -2.84 8.12 12.85
CA ASP A 56 -3.00 8.25 11.39
C ASP A 56 -2.13 7.23 10.64
N ASP A 57 -0.87 7.10 11.05
CA ASP A 57 0.14 6.24 10.44
C ASP A 57 -0.23 4.75 10.45
N GLY A 58 -0.84 4.26 11.54
CA GLY A 58 -1.29 2.87 11.64
C GLY A 58 -2.44 2.54 10.69
N THR A 59 -3.33 3.50 10.46
CA THR A 59 -4.48 3.35 9.55
C THR A 59 -4.01 3.32 8.10
N GLU A 60 -3.04 4.15 7.75
CA GLU A 60 -2.47 4.19 6.40
C GLU A 60 -1.66 2.92 6.08
N ALA A 61 -0.78 2.49 6.98
CA ALA A 61 -0.02 1.24 6.83
C ALA A 61 -0.95 0.03 6.62
N LEU A 62 -2.08 0.00 7.33
CA LEU A 62 -3.08 -1.05 7.22
C LEU A 62 -3.81 -1.03 5.87
N ARG A 63 -4.15 0.17 5.34
CA ARG A 63 -4.71 0.33 3.99
C ARG A 63 -3.72 -0.14 2.92
N ILE A 64 -2.43 0.21 3.08
CA ILE A 64 -1.35 -0.24 2.19
C ILE A 64 -1.25 -1.76 2.21
N ALA A 65 -1.23 -2.40 3.38
CA ALA A 65 -1.16 -3.85 3.48
C ALA A 65 -2.37 -4.54 2.83
N ALA A 66 -3.59 -4.07 3.10
CA ALA A 66 -4.79 -4.61 2.48
C ALA A 66 -4.78 -4.44 0.95
N CYS A 67 -4.39 -3.25 0.47
CA CYS A 67 -4.27 -2.98 -0.97
C CYS A 67 -3.16 -3.81 -1.64
N ALA A 68 -2.04 -4.05 -0.94
CA ALA A 68 -0.97 -4.90 -1.43
C ALA A 68 -1.44 -6.36 -1.60
N LEU A 69 -2.25 -6.88 -0.66
CA LEU A 69 -2.84 -8.22 -0.80
C LEU A 69 -3.84 -8.31 -1.96
N LEU A 70 -4.65 -7.26 -2.19
CA LEU A 70 -5.54 -7.20 -3.37
C LEU A 70 -4.74 -7.21 -4.67
N LEU A 71 -3.62 -6.49 -4.70
CA LEU A 71 -2.71 -6.45 -5.83
C LEU A 71 -1.95 -7.77 -6.06
N GLU A 72 -1.55 -8.47 -5.00
CA GLU A 72 -0.95 -9.83 -5.12
C GLU A 72 -1.88 -10.77 -5.86
N VAL A 73 -3.17 -10.74 -5.52
CA VAL A 73 -4.19 -11.55 -6.20
C VAL A 73 -4.39 -11.07 -7.64
N ALA A 74 -4.44 -9.77 -7.87
CA ALA A 74 -4.59 -9.20 -9.20
C ALA A 74 -3.39 -9.48 -10.14
N HIS A 75 -2.21 -9.77 -9.59
CA HIS A 75 -1.00 -10.13 -10.33
C HIS A 75 -0.73 -11.64 -10.33
N ALA A 76 -1.71 -12.45 -9.95
CA ALA A 76 -1.55 -13.89 -9.81
C ALA A 76 -1.23 -14.62 -11.13
N ASP A 77 -1.30 -14.01 -12.30
CA ASP A 77 -0.86 -14.58 -13.57
C ASP A 77 0.23 -13.75 -14.27
N ASP A 78 0.83 -12.80 -13.53
CA ASP A 78 1.85 -11.85 -13.97
C ASP A 78 1.38 -10.80 -15.01
N TYR A 79 0.09 -10.74 -15.38
CA TYR A 79 -0.45 -9.75 -16.31
C TYR A 79 -1.74 -9.09 -15.81
N LEU A 80 -1.65 -7.80 -15.45
CA LEU A 80 -2.84 -6.99 -15.12
C LEU A 80 -3.24 -6.11 -16.31
N SER A 81 -4.35 -6.42 -16.97
CA SER A 81 -4.91 -5.61 -18.05
C SER A 81 -5.45 -4.26 -17.55
N GLU A 82 -5.63 -3.31 -18.47
CA GLU A 82 -6.20 -2.00 -18.12
C GLU A 82 -7.67 -2.09 -17.64
N GLY A 83 -8.40 -3.12 -18.09
CA GLY A 83 -9.76 -3.42 -17.63
C GLY A 83 -9.78 -3.82 -16.16
N GLU A 84 -8.93 -4.77 -15.79
CA GLU A 84 -8.77 -5.25 -14.40
C GLU A 84 -8.22 -4.16 -13.50
N ARG A 85 -7.25 -3.37 -13.99
CA ARG A 85 -6.72 -2.22 -13.25
C ARG A 85 -7.79 -1.18 -12.94
N ARG A 86 -8.73 -0.95 -13.87
CA ARG A 86 -9.91 -0.09 -13.64
C ARG A 86 -10.87 -0.70 -12.64
N HIS A 87 -11.10 -2.02 -12.71
CA HIS A 87 -11.92 -2.73 -11.74
C HIS A 87 -11.33 -2.62 -10.32
N LEU A 88 -10.03 -2.90 -10.18
CA LEU A 88 -9.27 -2.78 -8.93
C LEU A 88 -9.38 -1.37 -8.36
N ARG A 89 -9.13 -0.32 -9.17
CA ARG A 89 -9.32 1.08 -8.74
C ARG A 89 -10.72 1.33 -8.19
N GLY A 90 -11.75 0.87 -8.91
CA GLY A 90 -13.14 1.01 -8.47
C GLY A 90 -13.40 0.29 -7.14
N LEU A 91 -12.84 -0.90 -6.99
CA LEU A 91 -12.94 -1.70 -5.77
C LEU A 91 -12.23 -1.03 -4.59
N VAL A 92 -10.98 -0.60 -4.74
CA VAL A 92 -10.18 0.08 -3.70
C VAL A 92 -10.90 1.34 -3.22
N ARG A 93 -11.43 2.14 -4.14
CA ARG A 93 -12.24 3.34 -3.80
C ARG A 93 -13.43 3.00 -2.92
N ARG A 94 -14.21 1.98 -3.28
CA ARG A 94 -15.40 1.57 -2.51
C ARG A 94 -15.02 0.96 -1.16
N HIS A 95 -13.99 0.11 -1.15
CA HIS A 95 -13.57 -0.63 0.04
C HIS A 95 -13.02 0.31 1.13
N PHE A 96 -12.26 1.33 0.75
CA PHE A 96 -11.67 2.29 1.70
C PHE A 96 -12.40 3.65 1.78
N GLY A 97 -13.46 3.85 0.98
CA GLY A 97 -14.20 5.11 0.95
C GLY A 97 -13.40 6.30 0.42
N LEU A 98 -12.53 6.08 -0.56
CA LEU A 98 -11.57 7.09 -1.04
C LEU A 98 -12.01 7.81 -2.32
N PRO A 99 -11.65 9.10 -2.48
CA PRO A 99 -11.74 9.78 -3.77
C PRO A 99 -10.80 9.13 -4.79
N ARG A 100 -10.99 9.46 -6.08
CA ARG A 100 -10.25 8.84 -7.17
C ARG A 100 -8.73 8.97 -6.99
N ASP A 101 -8.26 10.19 -6.75
CA ASP A 101 -6.83 10.48 -6.73
C ASP A 101 -6.13 9.80 -5.53
N ALA A 102 -6.76 9.82 -4.35
CA ALA A 102 -6.24 9.12 -3.17
C ALA A 102 -6.21 7.58 -3.34
N ALA A 103 -7.16 7.01 -4.08
CA ALA A 103 -7.11 5.58 -4.39
C ALA A 103 -6.01 5.23 -5.39
N ASP A 104 -5.76 6.09 -6.38
CA ASP A 104 -4.67 5.92 -7.34
C ASP A 104 -3.31 6.02 -6.63
N GLU A 105 -3.16 6.96 -5.69
CA GLU A 105 -1.98 7.07 -4.83
C GLU A 105 -1.79 5.83 -3.95
N LEU A 106 -2.84 5.38 -3.26
CA LEU A 106 -2.79 4.18 -2.43
C LEU A 106 -2.36 2.95 -3.24
N ILE A 107 -2.91 2.78 -4.44
CA ILE A 107 -2.54 1.67 -5.34
C ILE A 107 -1.08 1.79 -5.75
N ALA A 108 -0.59 2.98 -6.10
CA ALA A 108 0.81 3.18 -6.46
C ALA A 108 1.75 2.85 -5.29
N PHE A 109 1.43 3.30 -4.08
CA PHE A 109 2.22 2.97 -2.90
C PHE A 109 2.19 1.48 -2.56
N ALA A 110 1.01 0.86 -2.61
CA ALA A 110 0.86 -0.56 -2.37
C ALA A 110 1.58 -1.41 -3.42
N GLU A 111 1.59 -0.98 -4.68
CA GLU A 111 2.36 -1.59 -5.77
C GLU A 111 3.86 -1.54 -5.50
N ASP A 112 4.39 -0.37 -5.14
CA ASP A 112 5.80 -0.21 -4.79
C ASP A 112 6.19 -1.09 -3.60
N LYS A 113 5.35 -1.14 -2.57
CA LYS A 113 5.55 -2.00 -1.40
C LYS A 113 5.46 -3.47 -1.75
N ARG A 114 4.52 -3.87 -2.61
CA ARG A 114 4.39 -5.24 -3.11
C ARG A 114 5.66 -5.67 -3.83
N ARG A 115 6.17 -4.82 -4.74
CA ARG A 115 7.41 -5.11 -5.50
C ARG A 115 8.66 -5.13 -4.62
N ALA A 116 8.71 -4.28 -3.59
CA ALA A 116 9.83 -4.22 -2.67
C ALA A 116 9.79 -5.30 -1.59
N SER A 117 8.61 -5.84 -1.28
CA SER A 117 8.42 -6.89 -0.29
C SER A 117 8.46 -8.25 -0.97
N VAL A 118 9.35 -9.12 -0.51
CA VAL A 118 9.35 -10.54 -0.92
C VAL A 118 8.39 -11.36 -0.05
N ASP A 119 7.83 -10.76 1.01
CA ASP A 119 7.13 -11.50 2.06
C ASP A 119 5.67 -11.06 2.23
N LEU A 120 4.78 -11.89 1.71
CA LEU A 120 3.34 -11.84 1.94
C LEU A 120 3.00 -11.84 3.44
N TRP A 121 3.84 -12.48 4.26
CA TRP A 121 3.62 -12.63 5.70
C TRP A 121 3.55 -11.27 6.40
N ALA A 122 4.40 -10.31 6.02
CA ALA A 122 4.42 -8.97 6.61
C ALA A 122 3.05 -8.26 6.49
N PHE A 123 2.44 -8.31 5.30
CA PHE A 123 1.10 -7.74 5.10
C PHE A 123 0.04 -8.51 5.89
N THR A 124 0.07 -9.84 5.84
CA THR A 124 -0.93 -10.66 6.53
C THR A 124 -0.86 -10.54 8.05
N ASN A 125 0.33 -10.29 8.61
CA ASN A 125 0.48 -10.03 10.04
C ASN A 125 -0.13 -8.71 10.48
N LEU A 126 0.08 -7.64 9.70
CA LEU A 126 -0.53 -6.36 10.00
C LEU A 126 -2.07 -6.49 9.94
N ILE A 127 -2.59 -7.20 8.94
CA ILE A 127 -4.01 -7.53 8.86
C ILE A 127 -4.46 -8.36 10.06
N ASN A 128 -3.68 -9.36 10.50
CA ASN A 128 -4.03 -10.17 11.66
C ASN A 128 -4.10 -9.38 12.96
N ALA A 129 -3.20 -8.40 13.13
CA ALA A 129 -3.12 -7.57 14.32
C ALA A 129 -4.29 -6.58 14.43
N HIS A 130 -4.81 -6.08 13.30
CA HIS A 130 -5.74 -4.95 13.30
C HIS A 130 -7.14 -5.25 12.73
N TYR A 131 -7.31 -6.25 11.87
CA TYR A 131 -8.62 -6.60 11.34
C TYR A 131 -9.34 -7.60 12.24
N SER A 132 -10.61 -7.31 12.53
CA SER A 132 -11.57 -8.29 13.02
C SER A 132 -11.85 -9.37 11.97
N THR A 133 -12.39 -10.51 12.40
CA THR A 133 -12.83 -11.58 11.47
C THR A 133 -13.79 -11.04 10.40
N GLY A 134 -14.69 -10.13 10.78
CA GLY A 134 -15.60 -9.45 9.84
C GLY A 134 -14.85 -8.71 8.74
N GLN A 135 -13.89 -7.87 9.10
CA GLN A 135 -13.09 -7.11 8.14
C GLN A 135 -12.23 -8.02 7.26
N LYS A 136 -11.68 -9.11 7.81
CA LYS A 136 -10.95 -10.12 7.02
C LYS A 136 -11.85 -10.80 5.99
N MET A 137 -13.10 -11.11 6.33
CA MET A 137 -14.06 -11.67 5.37
C MET A 137 -14.35 -10.70 4.23
N VAL A 138 -14.59 -9.43 4.54
CA VAL A 138 -14.84 -8.39 3.51
C VAL A 138 -13.62 -8.23 2.60
N LEU A 139 -12.41 -8.32 3.14
CA LEU A 139 -11.17 -8.28 2.35
C LEU A 139 -11.06 -9.49 1.39
N VAL A 140 -11.41 -10.69 1.85
CA VAL A 140 -11.40 -11.90 1.01
C VAL A 140 -12.52 -11.86 -0.04
N GLU A 141 -13.70 -11.34 0.28
CA GLU A 141 -14.76 -11.11 -0.70
C GLU A 141 -14.31 -10.13 -1.78
N ALA A 142 -13.59 -9.07 -1.39
CA ALA A 142 -13.00 -8.13 -2.32
C ALA A 142 -11.95 -8.80 -3.24
N MET A 143 -11.10 -9.67 -2.70
CA MET A 143 -10.15 -10.45 -3.52
C MET A 143 -10.86 -11.35 -4.52
N TRP A 144 -11.93 -12.05 -4.11
CA TRP A 144 -12.74 -12.83 -5.05
C TRP A 144 -13.37 -11.97 -6.15
N GLY A 145 -13.80 -10.75 -5.84
CA GLY A 145 -14.30 -9.84 -6.86
C GLY A 145 -13.29 -9.51 -7.97
N ILE A 146 -11.99 -9.56 -7.67
CA ILE A 146 -10.91 -9.37 -8.63
C ILE A 146 -10.74 -10.63 -9.48
N VAL A 147 -10.56 -11.78 -8.83
CA VAL A 147 -10.32 -13.08 -9.48
C VAL A 147 -11.46 -13.52 -10.40
N LEU A 148 -12.68 -13.04 -10.15
CA LEU A 148 -13.87 -13.43 -10.91
C LEU A 148 -14.32 -12.39 -11.90
N ALA A 149 -13.52 -11.34 -12.11
CA ALA A 149 -13.85 -10.27 -13.02
C ALA A 149 -13.85 -10.71 -14.49
N ASP A 150 -13.03 -11.69 -14.84
CA ASP A 150 -12.89 -12.25 -16.19
C ASP A 150 -13.73 -13.53 -16.42
N GLY A 151 -14.15 -14.20 -15.34
CA GLY A 151 -15.00 -15.38 -15.35
C GLY A 151 -14.26 -16.71 -15.35
N GLU A 152 -12.92 -16.72 -15.35
CA GLU A 152 -12.11 -17.94 -15.34
C GLU A 152 -11.18 -17.98 -14.12
N LEU A 153 -11.44 -18.91 -13.19
CA LEU A 153 -10.56 -19.11 -12.04
C LEU A 153 -9.38 -20.01 -12.41
N ALA A 154 -8.17 -19.46 -12.42
CA ALA A 154 -6.95 -20.21 -12.64
C ALA A 154 -6.47 -20.93 -11.36
N THR A 155 -5.75 -22.05 -11.53
CA THR A 155 -5.18 -22.82 -10.41
C THR A 155 -4.24 -21.99 -9.52
N ARG A 156 -3.48 -21.05 -10.10
CA ARG A 156 -2.56 -20.18 -9.35
C ARG A 156 -3.33 -19.21 -8.43
N GLU A 157 -4.47 -18.71 -8.89
CA GLU A 157 -5.33 -17.81 -8.13
C GLU A 157 -6.04 -18.53 -6.98
N ASP A 158 -6.61 -19.72 -7.22
CA ASP A 158 -7.23 -20.52 -6.16
C ASP A 158 -6.21 -20.86 -5.07
N TYR A 159 -5.00 -21.26 -5.47
CA TYR A 159 -3.91 -21.51 -4.53
C TYR A 159 -3.57 -20.26 -3.73
N LEU A 160 -3.44 -19.10 -4.37
CA LEU A 160 -3.10 -17.85 -3.69
C LEU A 160 -4.21 -17.40 -2.73
N MET A 161 -5.48 -17.50 -3.12
CA MET A 161 -6.64 -17.22 -2.28
C MET A 161 -6.66 -18.09 -1.02
N ARG A 162 -6.40 -19.39 -1.18
CA ARG A 162 -6.27 -20.33 -0.06
C ARG A 162 -5.08 -20.00 0.83
N LYS A 163 -3.93 -19.66 0.24
CA LYS A 163 -2.72 -19.26 0.97
C LYS A 163 -2.97 -18.01 1.82
N ILE A 164 -3.50 -16.94 1.22
CA ILE A 164 -3.79 -15.68 1.92
C ILE A 164 -4.80 -15.92 3.04
N SER A 165 -5.89 -16.65 2.78
CA SER A 165 -6.92 -16.94 3.79
C SER A 165 -6.37 -17.68 5.01
N ASN A 166 -5.49 -18.66 4.78
CA ASN A 166 -4.80 -19.36 5.86
C ASN A 166 -3.88 -18.41 6.65
N LEU A 167 -3.13 -17.55 5.96
CA LEU A 167 -2.22 -16.60 6.61
C LEU A 167 -2.95 -15.56 7.45
N ILE A 168 -4.12 -15.08 7.02
CA ILE A 168 -4.94 -14.16 7.81
C ILE A 168 -5.84 -14.87 8.85
N GLY A 169 -5.68 -16.19 9.01
CA GLY A 169 -6.37 -16.97 10.04
C GLY A 169 -7.87 -17.18 9.78
N LEU A 170 -8.32 -17.13 8.53
CA LEU A 170 -9.70 -17.50 8.17
C LEU A 170 -9.80 -19.00 7.88
N LYS A 171 -10.87 -19.62 8.39
CA LYS A 171 -11.18 -21.02 8.07
C LYS A 171 -11.53 -21.18 6.59
N SER A 172 -11.13 -22.29 5.99
CA SER A 172 -11.41 -22.64 4.59
C SER A 172 -12.89 -22.59 4.20
N GLY A 173 -13.81 -22.83 5.14
CA GLY A 173 -15.26 -22.73 4.90
C GLY A 173 -15.72 -21.33 4.44
N TYR A 174 -15.02 -20.27 4.86
CA TYR A 174 -15.36 -18.89 4.48
C TYR A 174 -15.05 -18.58 3.02
N LEU A 175 -13.98 -19.17 2.45
CA LEU A 175 -13.67 -18.99 1.04
C LEU A 175 -14.80 -19.51 0.14
N ALA A 176 -15.30 -20.71 0.46
CA ALA A 176 -16.42 -21.30 -0.28
C ALA A 176 -17.71 -20.49 -0.11
N GLU A 177 -17.94 -19.89 1.07
CA GLU A 177 -19.11 -19.05 1.30
C GLU A 177 -19.04 -17.70 0.58
N ALA A 178 -17.92 -16.99 0.68
CA ALA A 178 -17.66 -15.74 -0.02
C ALA A 178 -17.86 -15.91 -1.54
N ARG A 179 -17.33 -17.02 -2.09
CA ARG A 179 -17.52 -17.37 -3.49
C ARG A 179 -18.99 -17.54 -3.86
N ARG A 180 -19.74 -18.36 -3.09
CA ARG A 180 -21.18 -18.58 -3.32
C ARG A 180 -21.99 -17.28 -3.28
N ARG A 181 -21.66 -16.34 -2.39
CA ARG A 181 -22.33 -15.04 -2.30
C ARG A 181 -22.14 -14.21 -3.57
N LEU A 182 -20.94 -14.21 -4.14
CA LEU A 182 -20.63 -13.48 -5.37
C LEU A 182 -21.29 -14.11 -6.61
N ASP A 183 -21.26 -15.45 -6.73
CA ASP A 183 -21.93 -16.15 -7.83
C ASP A 183 -23.47 -15.95 -7.80
N ALA A 184 -24.07 -15.93 -6.61
CA ALA A 184 -25.50 -15.63 -6.42
C ALA A 184 -25.85 -14.18 -6.76
N GLY A 185 -24.94 -13.23 -6.51
CA GLY A 185 -25.10 -11.83 -6.90
C GLY A 185 -24.95 -11.59 -8.41
N ALA A 186 -24.09 -12.35 -9.08
CA ALA A 186 -23.87 -12.26 -10.53
C ALA A 186 -25.03 -12.83 -11.36
N THR A 187 -25.69 -13.87 -10.87
CA THR A 187 -26.81 -14.55 -11.55
C THR A 187 -28.17 -13.83 -11.42
N GLY A 188 -28.25 -12.75 -10.65
CA GLY A 188 -29.48 -11.99 -10.36
C GLY A 188 -29.72 -10.72 -11.19
N ARG A 189 -28.94 -10.43 -12.23
CA ARG A 189 -29.17 -9.26 -13.10
C ARG A 189 -30.10 -9.66 -14.26
N PRO A 190 -31.39 -9.29 -14.27
CA PRO A 190 -32.21 -9.45 -15.46
C PRO A 190 -31.63 -8.56 -16.56
N ASP A 191 -31.26 -9.21 -17.66
CA ASP A 191 -30.86 -8.56 -18.90
C ASP A 191 -32.11 -7.93 -19.53
N ASP A 192 -32.45 -6.71 -19.11
CA ASP A 192 -33.48 -5.87 -19.74
C ASP A 192 -32.94 -5.31 -21.07
N THR A 193 -32.59 -6.21 -22.00
CA THR A 193 -32.50 -5.87 -23.41
C THR A 193 -33.90 -5.98 -24.01
N GLY A 194 -34.75 -5.01 -23.66
CA GLY A 194 -36.07 -4.80 -24.25
C GLY A 194 -35.94 -4.54 -25.75
N SER A 195 -35.92 -5.63 -26.53
CA SER A 195 -36.08 -5.61 -27.98
C SER A 195 -37.49 -5.11 -28.30
N ALA A 196 -37.62 -3.79 -28.43
CA ALA A 196 -38.79 -3.14 -29.00
C ALA A 196 -38.88 -3.54 -30.48
N ARG A 197 -39.61 -4.62 -30.76
CA ARG A 197 -40.07 -4.95 -32.11
C ARG A 197 -41.18 -3.97 -32.47
N CYS A 198 -40.84 -2.93 -33.22
CA CYS A 198 -41.83 -2.14 -33.94
C CYS A 198 -42.40 -2.98 -35.09
N HIS A 199 -43.69 -3.31 -35.02
CA HIS A 199 -44.46 -3.79 -36.18
C HIS A 199 -44.99 -2.58 -36.97
N PRO A 200 -44.84 -2.55 -38.31
CA PRO A 200 -45.50 -1.55 -39.14
C PRO A 200 -46.95 -1.98 -39.42
N SER A 201 -47.84 -0.99 -39.47
CA SER A 201 -49.23 -1.10 -39.95
C SER A 201 -49.30 -1.00 -41.47
#